data_AF-A0A257AR77-F1
#
_entry.id   AF-A0A257AR77-F1
#
_cell.length_a   1.000
_cell.length_b   1.000
_cell.length_c   1.000
_cell.angle_alpha   90.00
_cell.angle_beta   90.00
_cell.angle_gamma   90.00
#
_symmetry.space_group_name_H-M   'P 1'
#
loop_
_entity.id
_entity.type
_entity.pdbx_description
1 polymer ?
#
loop_
_entity_poly.entity_id
_entity_poly.type
_entity_poly.pdbx_seq_one_letter_code
_entity_poly.pdbx_strand_id
1 'polypeptide(L)'
;MLNLGALFFLLPLGFLKSARRARVFYLPFLLLFVLANFVKFQPWCFDNYKMFLHWHALTVVLASVAIFWVADRVGNRVGAGVGTGGGAGVSAGGGARGGAGTRGKQKEFYAVPVSVAFLVVVCCSLACTFFGFATHAEMLEQNARIWSAEEVRVAEWVRENTPSESVFLTGSAHNHPIPSLAGRQRVMGYEGWLWSHGINWTKINERKRDEIAIYRGNLSLLKDYRVDYVCVGPYERAFATENHFKINDSAFDDEVLDRTREHSQPRITSK
;
A
#
# COMPACT_ATOMS: atom_id res chain seq x y z
N MET A 1 -14.87 0.73 9.41
CA MET A 1 -14.47 2.08 8.99
C MET A 1 -15.07 2.34 7.62
N LEU A 2 -16.02 3.27 7.50
CA LEU A 2 -16.70 3.55 6.23
C LEU A 2 -15.81 4.45 5.35
N ASN A 3 -15.02 3.81 4.48
CA ASN A 3 -14.16 4.44 3.46
C ASN A 3 -14.97 5.06 2.29
N LEU A 4 -16.08 5.74 2.58
CA LEU A 4 -17.00 6.21 1.54
C LEU A 4 -16.65 7.60 1.00
N GLY A 5 -15.93 8.43 1.75
CA GLY A 5 -15.50 9.76 1.30
C GLY A 5 -16.61 10.57 0.61
N ALA A 6 -16.25 11.37 -0.39
CA ALA A 6 -17.21 12.12 -1.22
C ALA A 6 -18.09 11.22 -2.11
N LEU A 7 -17.66 9.98 -2.37
CA LEU A 7 -18.42 9.01 -3.18
C LEU A 7 -19.71 8.56 -2.48
N PHE A 8 -19.83 8.75 -1.16
CA PHE A 8 -21.06 8.50 -0.39
C PHE A 8 -22.29 9.15 -1.02
N PHE A 9 -22.17 10.40 -1.47
CA PHE A 9 -23.29 11.17 -2.01
C PHE A 9 -23.52 10.91 -3.50
N LEU A 10 -22.45 10.61 -4.25
CA LEU A 10 -22.51 10.41 -5.69
C LEU A 10 -22.97 9.00 -6.07
N LEU A 11 -22.62 7.99 -5.27
CA LEU A 11 -22.92 6.59 -5.56
C LEU A 11 -24.42 6.29 -5.63
N PRO A 12 -25.28 6.67 -4.65
CA PRO A 12 -26.71 6.36 -4.71
C PRO A 12 -27.37 6.98 -5.93
N LEU A 13 -27.01 8.23 -6.26
CA LEU A 13 -27.55 8.94 -7.42
C LEU A 13 -27.07 8.30 -8.73
N GLY A 14 -25.78 8.01 -8.85
CA GLY A 14 -25.20 7.35 -10.01
C GLY A 14 -25.78 5.96 -10.24
N PHE A 15 -25.94 5.19 -9.18
CA PHE A 15 -26.56 3.86 -9.23
C PHE A 15 -28.02 3.94 -9.71
N LEU A 16 -28.84 4.81 -9.13
CA LEU A 16 -30.25 4.97 -9.51
C LEU A 16 -30.45 5.45 -10.95
N LYS A 17 -29.53 6.27 -11.47
CA LYS A 17 -29.59 6.79 -12.84
C LYS A 17 -28.93 5.90 -13.88
N SER A 18 -28.19 4.88 -13.45
CA SER A 18 -27.55 3.94 -14.36
C SER A 18 -28.51 2.89 -14.90
N ALA A 19 -28.24 2.46 -16.14
CA ALA A 19 -28.99 1.40 -16.81
C ALA A 19 -28.98 0.11 -15.97
N ARG A 20 -30.05 -0.70 -16.08
CA ARG A 20 -30.19 -1.97 -15.33
C ARG A 20 -28.99 -2.89 -15.51
N ARG A 21 -28.44 -2.98 -16.72
CA ARG A 21 -27.23 -3.77 -17.02
C ARG A 21 -26.02 -3.32 -16.21
N ALA A 22 -25.76 -2.01 -16.15
CA ALA A 22 -24.65 -1.44 -15.38
C ALA A 22 -24.81 -1.65 -13.87
N ARG A 23 -26.04 -1.52 -13.34
CA ARG A 23 -26.34 -1.83 -11.94
C ARG A 23 -26.06 -3.30 -11.61
N VAL A 24 -26.55 -4.23 -12.44
CA VAL A 24 -26.32 -5.67 -12.25
C VAL A 24 -24.83 -6.01 -12.29
N PHE A 25 -24.10 -5.41 -13.23
CA PHE A 25 -22.64 -5.57 -13.32
C PHE A 25 -21.90 -5.04 -12.09
N TYR A 26 -22.40 -3.96 -11.47
CA TYR A 26 -21.80 -3.36 -10.27
C TYR A 26 -22.07 -4.14 -8.98
N LEU A 27 -23.15 -4.92 -8.90
CA LEU A 27 -23.56 -5.62 -7.67
C LEU A 27 -22.47 -6.48 -7.02
N PRO A 28 -21.66 -7.29 -7.75
CA PRO A 28 -20.56 -8.05 -7.15
C PRO A 28 -19.52 -7.15 -6.45
N PHE A 29 -19.25 -5.97 -6.99
CA PHE A 29 -18.28 -5.03 -6.40
C PHE A 29 -18.84 -4.31 -5.18
N LEU A 30 -20.14 -3.99 -5.19
CA LEU A 30 -20.82 -3.50 -4.00
C LEU A 30 -20.86 -4.57 -2.90
N LEU A 31 -21.07 -5.83 -3.28
CA LEU A 31 -21.00 -6.95 -2.35
C LEU A 31 -19.58 -7.07 -1.76
N LEU A 32 -18.53 -6.97 -2.57
CA LEU A 32 -17.14 -6.95 -2.09
C LEU A 32 -16.89 -5.82 -1.08
N PHE A 33 -17.42 -4.62 -1.33
CA PHE A 33 -17.35 -3.51 -0.37
C PHE A 33 -18.04 -3.84 0.94
N VAL A 34 -19.26 -4.37 0.90
CA VAL A 34 -19.99 -4.76 2.11
C VAL A 34 -19.20 -5.82 2.86
N LEU A 35 -18.81 -6.90 2.19
CA LEU A 35 -18.03 -7.98 2.81
C LEU A 35 -16.73 -7.47 3.43
N ALA A 36 -15.98 -6.61 2.73
CA ALA A 36 -14.72 -6.06 3.23
C ALA A 36 -14.89 -5.08 4.41
N ASN A 37 -16.10 -4.59 4.70
CA ASN A 37 -16.38 -3.83 5.92
C ASN A 37 -16.67 -4.72 7.14
N PHE A 38 -17.16 -5.95 6.93
CA PHE A 38 -17.61 -6.83 8.02
C PHE A 38 -16.70 -8.06 8.24
N VAL A 39 -15.93 -8.46 7.23
CA VAL A 39 -15.07 -9.65 7.26
C VAL A 39 -13.61 -9.21 7.12
N LYS A 40 -12.77 -9.64 8.05
CA LYS A 40 -11.32 -9.46 7.98
C LYS A 40 -10.70 -10.57 7.13
N PHE A 41 -10.32 -10.25 5.89
CA PHE A 41 -9.82 -11.25 4.93
C PHE A 41 -8.32 -11.54 5.07
N GLN A 42 -7.55 -10.65 5.70
CA GLN A 42 -6.12 -10.83 5.95
C GLN A 42 -5.81 -10.58 7.43
N PRO A 43 -4.69 -11.11 7.98
CA PRO A 43 -4.32 -10.94 9.38
C PRO A 43 -4.23 -9.48 9.83
N TRP A 44 -3.99 -8.54 8.91
CA TRP A 44 -4.00 -7.10 9.17
C TRP A 44 -5.32 -6.47 8.75
N CYS A 45 -5.96 -5.68 9.61
CA CYS A 45 -7.27 -5.11 9.29
C CYS A 45 -7.23 -4.10 8.13
N PHE A 46 -6.10 -3.43 7.93
CA PHE A 46 -5.92 -2.44 6.87
C PHE A 46 -5.80 -3.08 5.48
N ASP A 47 -5.42 -4.37 5.40
CA ASP A 47 -5.28 -5.09 4.14
C ASP A 47 -6.59 -5.28 3.37
N ASN A 48 -7.74 -5.13 4.03
CA ASN A 48 -9.03 -5.07 3.35
C ASN A 48 -9.10 -3.92 2.32
N TYR A 49 -8.19 -2.94 2.37
CA TYR A 49 -8.05 -1.89 1.36
C TYR A 49 -7.84 -2.42 -0.06
N LYS A 50 -7.17 -3.57 -0.23
CA LYS A 50 -7.00 -4.22 -1.54
C LYS A 50 -8.34 -4.59 -2.18
N MET A 51 -9.33 -4.97 -1.35
CA MET A 51 -10.69 -5.27 -1.80
C MET A 51 -11.47 -3.99 -2.12
N PHE A 52 -11.27 -2.93 -1.31
CA PHE A 52 -11.88 -1.63 -1.57
C PHE A 52 -11.42 -0.98 -2.87
N LEU A 53 -10.19 -1.26 -3.33
CA LEU A 53 -9.67 -0.74 -4.60
C LEU A 53 -10.56 -1.12 -5.80
N HIS A 54 -11.02 -2.37 -5.85
CA HIS A 54 -11.87 -2.88 -6.93
C HIS A 54 -13.25 -2.21 -6.93
N TRP A 55 -13.83 -2.02 -5.74
CA TRP A 55 -15.08 -1.28 -5.58
C TRP A 55 -14.92 0.19 -5.95
N HIS A 56 -13.84 0.85 -5.52
CA HIS A 56 -13.55 2.24 -5.85
C HIS A 56 -13.44 2.46 -7.35
N ALA A 57 -12.72 1.59 -8.07
CA ALA A 57 -12.54 1.70 -9.51
C ALA A 57 -13.86 1.81 -10.28
N LEU A 58 -14.85 0.98 -9.94
CA LEU A 58 -16.17 1.04 -10.60
C LEU A 58 -17.09 2.12 -10.02
N THR A 59 -16.92 2.47 -8.75
CA THR A 59 -17.72 3.52 -8.12
C THR A 59 -17.44 4.89 -8.74
N VAL A 60 -16.21 5.15 -9.19
CA VAL A 60 -15.87 6.38 -9.93
C VAL A 60 -16.65 6.48 -11.25
N VAL A 61 -16.90 5.36 -11.93
CA VAL A 61 -17.71 5.32 -13.17
C VAL A 61 -19.18 5.64 -12.87
N LEU A 62 -19.75 5.13 -11.79
CA LEU A 62 -21.12 5.49 -11.39
C LEU A 62 -21.21 6.95 -10.90
N ALA A 63 -20.18 7.41 -10.19
CA ALA A 63 -20.10 8.79 -9.72
C ALA A 63 -20.05 9.79 -10.88
N SER A 64 -19.37 9.46 -11.99
CA SER A 64 -19.37 10.32 -13.19
C SER A 64 -20.76 10.42 -13.83
N VAL A 65 -21.54 9.33 -13.87
CA VAL A 65 -22.95 9.34 -14.31
C VAL A 65 -23.79 10.25 -13.40
N ALA A 66 -23.57 10.20 -12.09
CA ALA A 66 -24.25 11.06 -11.12
C ALA A 66 -23.98 12.54 -11.40
N ILE A 67 -22.70 12.90 -11.56
CA ILE A 67 -22.26 14.27 -11.83
C ILE A 67 -22.85 14.77 -13.15
N PHE A 68 -22.79 13.96 -14.21
CA PHE A 68 -23.36 14.31 -15.52
C PHE A 68 -24.87 14.57 -15.43
N TRP A 69 -25.60 13.72 -14.69
CA TRP A 69 -27.04 13.88 -14.50
C TRP A 69 -27.39 15.17 -13.73
N VAL A 70 -26.62 15.51 -12.68
CA VAL A 70 -26.82 16.76 -11.93
C VAL A 70 -26.54 17.97 -12.82
N ALA A 71 -25.44 17.95 -13.58
CA ALA A 71 -25.07 19.02 -14.49
C ALA A 71 -26.16 19.30 -15.54
N ASP A 72 -26.71 18.25 -16.17
CA ASP A 72 -27.83 18.37 -17.12
C ASP A 72 -29.08 18.99 -16.46
N ARG A 73 -29.41 18.57 -15.22
CA ARG A 73 -30.59 19.08 -14.50
C ARG A 73 -30.46 20.53 -14.05
N VAL A 74 -29.28 20.94 -13.60
CA VAL A 74 -29.02 22.34 -13.23
C VAL A 74 -29.06 23.21 -14.48
N GLY A 75 -28.46 22.75 -15.58
CA GLY A 75 -28.48 23.49 -16.85
C GLY A 75 -29.89 23.69 -17.41
N ASN A 76 -30.73 22.66 -17.34
CA ASN A 76 -32.14 22.73 -17.78
C ASN A 76 -33.01 23.66 -16.92
N ARG A 77 -32.67 23.88 -15.64
CA ARG A 77 -33.41 24.79 -14.75
C ARG A 77 -33.03 26.26 -14.95
N VAL A 78 -31.77 26.56 -15.20
CA VAL A 78 -31.32 27.94 -15.43
C VAL A 78 -31.77 28.45 -16.80
N GLY A 79 -31.82 27.59 -17.82
CA GLY A 79 -32.39 27.94 -19.13
C GLY A 79 -33.89 28.29 -19.10
N ALA A 80 -34.65 27.72 -18.17
CA ALA A 80 -36.08 28.03 -17.99
C ALA A 80 -36.32 29.36 -17.25
N GLY A 81 -35.37 29.85 -16.45
CA GLY A 81 -35.49 31.10 -15.67
C GLY A 81 -35.16 32.38 -16.45
N VAL A 82 -34.48 32.25 -17.60
CA VAL A 82 -34.05 33.41 -18.43
C VAL A 82 -35.10 33.78 -19.51
N GLY A 83 -36.19 33.01 -19.63
CA GLY A 83 -37.17 33.14 -20.72
C GLY A 83 -38.41 34.01 -20.47
N THR A 84 -38.60 34.63 -19.31
CA THR A 84 -39.83 35.40 -19.02
C THR A 84 -39.55 36.65 -18.20
N GLY A 85 -39.18 37.73 -18.89
CA GLY A 85 -39.07 39.06 -18.30
C GLY A 85 -39.20 40.15 -19.36
N GLY A 86 -40.43 40.60 -19.62
CA GLY A 86 -40.66 41.86 -20.35
C GLY A 86 -41.90 41.86 -21.25
N GLY A 87 -42.92 42.64 -20.85
CA GLY A 87 -43.90 43.21 -21.78
C GLY A 87 -45.37 42.87 -21.51
N ALA A 88 -45.98 43.56 -20.55
CA ALA A 88 -47.43 43.79 -20.56
C ALA A 88 -47.74 44.96 -21.51
N GLY A 89 -48.71 44.80 -22.44
CA GLY A 89 -49.23 45.93 -23.23
C GLY A 89 -49.91 45.61 -24.58
N VAL A 90 -51.22 45.32 -24.54
CA VAL A 90 -52.30 45.84 -25.43
C VAL A 90 -52.35 45.53 -26.97
N SER A 91 -53.44 44.82 -27.33
CA SER A 91 -54.38 44.99 -28.47
C SER A 91 -54.14 44.40 -29.89
N ALA A 92 -55.02 43.44 -30.20
CA ALA A 92 -55.88 43.25 -31.39
C ALA A 92 -55.30 43.07 -32.82
N GLY A 93 -55.79 42.00 -33.48
CA GLY A 93 -56.22 42.06 -34.88
C GLY A 93 -55.68 40.99 -35.84
N GLY A 94 -56.49 39.93 -36.07
CA GLY A 94 -56.72 39.34 -37.40
C GLY A 94 -55.65 38.45 -38.08
N GLY A 95 -56.13 37.36 -38.70
CA GLY A 95 -55.52 36.82 -39.93
C GLY A 95 -54.91 35.41 -39.84
N ALA A 96 -55.55 34.46 -40.52
CA ALA A 96 -55.10 33.09 -40.74
C ALA A 96 -53.84 33.00 -41.64
N ARG A 97 -52.96 32.02 -41.39
CA ARG A 97 -52.49 30.97 -42.34
C ARG A 97 -51.22 30.25 -41.85
N GLY A 98 -51.04 29.03 -42.37
CA GLY A 98 -50.11 27.98 -41.92
C GLY A 98 -48.61 28.31 -41.96
N GLY A 99 -47.83 27.41 -41.36
CA GLY A 99 -46.37 27.44 -41.47
C GLY A 99 -45.67 26.54 -40.47
N ALA A 100 -45.19 25.39 -40.96
CA ALA A 100 -43.96 24.68 -40.60
C ALA A 100 -43.62 24.48 -39.10
N GLY A 101 -43.51 23.20 -38.72
CA GLY A 101 -42.94 22.76 -37.46
C GLY A 101 -41.57 23.38 -37.20
N THR A 102 -41.50 24.25 -36.21
CA THR A 102 -40.25 24.78 -35.69
C THR A 102 -39.69 23.77 -34.69
N ARG A 103 -38.77 22.94 -35.21
CA ARG A 103 -37.79 22.19 -34.43
C ARG A 103 -36.95 23.22 -33.67
N GLY A 104 -37.45 23.61 -32.50
CA GLY A 104 -36.87 24.64 -31.64
C GLY A 104 -35.44 24.28 -31.25
N LYS A 105 -34.52 25.07 -31.78
CA LYS A 105 -33.08 25.04 -31.53
C LYS A 105 -32.78 24.92 -30.03
N GLN A 106 -32.11 23.85 -29.65
CA GLN A 106 -31.55 23.59 -28.33
C GLN A 106 -30.42 24.63 -28.10
N LYS A 107 -30.71 25.71 -27.35
CA LYS A 107 -29.78 26.82 -27.13
C LYS A 107 -28.86 26.57 -25.93
N GLU A 108 -27.61 26.27 -26.29
CA GLU A 108 -26.32 26.61 -25.68
C GLU A 108 -26.31 27.54 -24.44
N PHE A 109 -26.43 26.99 -23.22
CA PHE A 109 -25.98 27.77 -22.04
C PHE A 109 -25.21 26.98 -20.96
N TYR A 110 -24.92 25.70 -21.18
CA TYR A 110 -24.01 24.90 -20.32
C TYR A 110 -23.14 23.93 -21.11
N ALA A 111 -23.03 24.11 -22.42
CA ALA A 111 -22.15 23.27 -23.21
C ALA A 111 -20.74 23.80 -23.02
N VAL A 112 -19.97 23.21 -22.09
CA VAL A 112 -18.56 22.96 -22.45
C VAL A 112 -18.67 22.28 -23.82
N PRO A 113 -18.17 22.89 -24.90
CA PRO A 113 -18.32 22.31 -26.22
C PRO A 113 -17.89 20.85 -26.13
N VAL A 114 -18.62 19.92 -26.76
CA VAL A 114 -18.23 18.50 -26.72
C VAL A 114 -16.76 18.33 -27.12
N SER A 115 -16.28 19.20 -28.02
CA SER A 115 -14.86 19.37 -28.37
C SER A 115 -13.95 19.79 -27.21
N VAL A 116 -14.35 20.71 -26.33
CA VAL A 116 -13.58 21.12 -25.15
C VAL A 116 -13.58 20.04 -24.07
N ALA A 117 -14.71 19.38 -23.80
CA ALA A 117 -14.76 18.28 -22.84
C ALA A 117 -13.92 17.08 -23.34
N PHE A 118 -14.03 16.77 -24.62
CA PHE A 118 -13.19 15.78 -25.29
C PHE A 118 -11.70 16.15 -25.21
N LEU A 119 -11.36 17.41 -25.45
CA LEU A 119 -9.98 17.91 -25.36
C LEU A 119 -9.45 17.81 -23.93
N VAL A 120 -10.23 18.15 -22.90
CA VAL A 120 -9.83 17.98 -21.50
C VAL A 120 -9.57 16.51 -21.18
N VAL A 121 -10.47 15.59 -21.59
CA VAL A 121 -10.26 14.14 -21.37
C VAL A 121 -9.00 13.66 -22.09
N VAL A 122 -8.80 14.05 -23.35
CA VAL A 122 -7.59 13.70 -24.11
C VAL A 122 -6.34 14.26 -23.41
N CYS A 123 -6.35 15.52 -22.98
CA CYS A 123 -5.24 16.12 -22.23
C CYS A 123 -4.98 15.39 -20.91
N CYS A 124 -6.01 15.03 -20.14
CA CYS A 124 -5.87 14.26 -18.91
C CYS A 124 -5.32 12.86 -19.18
N SER A 125 -5.83 12.14 -20.18
CA SER A 125 -5.33 10.82 -20.56
C SER A 125 -3.88 10.86 -21.04
N LEU A 126 -3.52 11.86 -21.86
CA LEU A 126 -2.15 12.08 -22.29
C LEU A 126 -1.23 12.44 -21.12
N ALA A 127 -1.68 13.31 -20.20
CA ALA A 127 -0.92 13.65 -19.00
C ALA A 127 -0.71 12.45 -18.07
N CYS A 128 -1.75 11.64 -17.82
CA CYS A 128 -1.64 10.41 -17.04
C CYS A 128 -0.71 9.39 -17.71
N THR A 129 -0.79 9.24 -19.04
CA THR A 129 0.07 8.33 -19.79
C THR A 129 1.52 8.81 -19.78
N PHE A 130 1.75 10.11 -19.97
CA PHE A 130 3.08 10.72 -19.91
C PHE A 130 3.68 10.61 -18.50
N PHE A 131 2.91 10.88 -17.46
CA PHE A 131 3.34 10.69 -16.07
C PHE A 131 3.68 9.22 -15.78
N GLY A 132 2.84 8.28 -16.26
CA GLY A 132 3.11 6.85 -16.19
C GLY A 132 4.40 6.47 -16.92
N PHE A 133 4.64 7.03 -18.11
CA PHE A 133 5.88 6.80 -18.84
C PHE A 133 7.10 7.39 -18.13
N ALA A 134 7.02 8.64 -17.65
CA ALA A 134 8.09 9.32 -16.93
C ALA A 134 8.48 8.56 -15.65
N THR A 135 7.50 8.09 -14.89
CA THR A 135 7.75 7.27 -13.69
C THR A 135 8.40 5.92 -14.04
N HIS A 136 7.98 5.26 -15.13
CA HIS A 136 8.66 4.03 -15.58
C HIS A 136 10.07 4.30 -16.11
N ALA A 137 10.28 5.42 -16.80
CA ALA A 137 11.61 5.82 -17.26
C ALA A 137 12.55 6.07 -16.07
N GLU A 138 12.07 6.74 -15.02
CA GLU A 138 12.82 6.90 -13.76
C GLU A 138 13.10 5.54 -13.09
N MET A 139 12.14 4.62 -13.10
CA MET A 139 12.35 3.27 -12.58
C MET A 139 13.41 2.47 -13.33
N LEU A 140 13.63 2.73 -14.63
CA LEU A 140 14.72 2.09 -15.39
C LEU A 140 16.10 2.57 -14.94
N GLU A 141 16.20 3.78 -14.40
CA GLU A 141 17.43 4.32 -13.82
C GLU A 141 17.62 3.89 -12.37
N GLN A 142 16.52 3.66 -11.63
CA GLN A 142 16.55 3.15 -10.26
C GLN A 142 16.94 1.66 -10.24
N ASN A 143 18.25 1.40 -10.25
CA ASN A 143 18.78 0.08 -9.94
C ASN A 143 18.66 -0.18 -8.43
N ALA A 144 17.49 -0.63 -7.99
CA ALA A 144 17.22 -1.02 -6.61
C ALA A 144 18.02 -2.28 -6.26
N ARG A 145 19.31 -2.09 -5.97
CA ARG A 145 20.22 -3.15 -5.59
C ARG A 145 19.88 -3.64 -4.19
N ILE A 146 19.38 -4.88 -4.09
CA ILE A 146 19.00 -5.49 -2.82
C ILE A 146 20.25 -5.87 -1.99
N TRP A 147 21.30 -6.38 -2.65
CA TRP A 147 22.57 -6.75 -2.02
C TRP A 147 23.79 -6.24 -2.79
N SER A 148 24.76 -5.72 -2.05
CA SER A 148 26.09 -5.32 -2.51
C SER A 148 26.94 -6.55 -2.87
N ALA A 149 28.09 -6.34 -3.54
CA ALA A 149 28.97 -7.44 -3.93
C ALA A 149 29.66 -8.01 -2.69
N GLU A 150 29.95 -7.14 -1.72
CA GLU A 150 30.51 -7.46 -0.42
C GLU A 150 29.53 -8.30 0.40
N GLU A 151 28.25 -7.95 0.42
CA GLU A 151 27.22 -8.73 1.12
C GLU A 151 27.03 -10.12 0.51
N VAL A 152 27.09 -10.24 -0.82
CA VAL A 152 27.08 -11.53 -1.50
C VAL A 152 28.30 -12.36 -1.11
N ARG A 153 29.51 -11.77 -1.09
CA ARG A 153 30.73 -12.46 -0.67
C ARG A 153 30.67 -12.93 0.79
N VAL A 154 30.11 -12.13 1.68
CA VAL A 154 29.90 -12.53 3.09
C VAL A 154 28.96 -13.72 3.16
N ALA A 155 27.86 -13.71 2.41
CA ALA A 155 26.95 -14.85 2.37
C ALA A 155 27.58 -16.12 1.78
N GLU A 156 28.38 -16.00 0.71
CA GLU A 156 29.12 -17.12 0.13
C GLU A 156 30.11 -17.71 1.13
N TRP A 157 30.89 -16.85 1.79
CA TRP A 157 31.82 -17.29 2.82
C TRP A 157 31.10 -18.01 3.95
N VAL A 158 29.99 -17.47 4.46
CA VAL A 158 29.18 -18.12 5.51
C VAL A 158 28.67 -19.48 5.03
N ARG A 159 28.20 -19.57 3.78
CA ARG A 159 27.67 -20.80 3.20
C ARG A 159 28.74 -21.90 3.14
N GLU A 160 29.98 -21.54 2.83
CA GLU A 160 31.10 -22.47 2.65
C GLU A 160 31.82 -22.84 3.95
N ASN A 161 31.78 -21.96 4.96
CA ASN A 161 32.62 -22.09 6.16
C ASN A 161 31.86 -22.39 7.46
N THR A 162 30.53 -22.54 7.40
CA THR A 162 29.73 -22.84 8.60
C THR A 162 28.77 -24.02 8.35
N PRO A 163 28.37 -24.80 9.37
CA PRO A 163 27.35 -25.83 9.21
C PRO A 163 25.99 -25.24 8.78
N SER A 164 25.21 -25.97 7.98
CA SER A 164 23.88 -25.51 7.52
C SER A 164 22.89 -25.23 8.65
N GLU A 165 22.99 -25.99 9.75
CA GLU A 165 22.11 -25.89 10.92
C GLU A 165 22.56 -24.81 11.92
N SER A 166 23.62 -24.07 11.62
CA SER A 166 24.14 -23.08 12.56
C SER A 166 23.18 -21.90 12.75
N VAL A 167 23.08 -21.45 14.01
CA VAL A 167 22.25 -20.33 14.43
C VAL A 167 23.11 -19.07 14.56
N PHE A 168 22.75 -18.04 13.81
CA PHE A 168 23.41 -16.74 13.83
C PHE A 168 22.65 -15.72 14.68
N LEU A 169 23.40 -14.92 15.43
CA LEU A 169 22.91 -13.63 15.92
C LEU A 169 23.14 -12.58 14.83
N THR A 170 22.06 -11.96 14.34
CA THR A 170 22.03 -10.94 13.28
C THR A 170 20.96 -9.91 13.62
N GLY A 171 21.03 -8.67 13.15
CA GLY A 171 19.95 -7.67 13.32
C GLY A 171 18.67 -8.03 12.55
N SER A 172 17.52 -7.45 12.93
CA SER A 172 16.16 -7.86 12.49
C SER A 172 15.78 -7.60 11.02
N ALA A 173 16.70 -7.14 10.17
CA ALA A 173 16.43 -6.80 8.78
C ALA A 173 15.88 -8.00 7.96
N HIS A 174 14.83 -7.75 7.16
CA HIS A 174 14.14 -8.77 6.37
C HIS A 174 14.98 -9.28 5.19
N ASN A 175 15.89 -8.46 4.67
CA ASN A 175 16.80 -8.75 3.58
C ASN A 175 18.24 -9.05 4.07
N HIS A 176 18.43 -9.47 5.33
CA HIS A 176 19.76 -9.78 5.83
C HIS A 176 20.45 -10.86 4.96
N PRO A 177 21.71 -10.68 4.51
CA PRO A 177 22.34 -11.58 3.54
C PRO A 177 22.56 -13.01 4.07
N ILE A 178 22.89 -13.16 5.35
CA ILE A 178 23.10 -14.48 5.98
C ILE A 178 21.89 -15.43 5.86
N PRO A 179 20.69 -15.09 6.36
CA PRO A 179 19.52 -15.95 6.19
C PRO A 179 19.03 -15.99 4.73
N SER A 180 19.17 -14.90 3.96
CA SER A 180 18.57 -14.79 2.63
C SER A 180 19.37 -15.52 1.54
N LEU A 181 20.71 -15.46 1.61
CA LEU A 181 21.61 -15.97 0.58
C LEU A 181 22.42 -17.19 1.07
N ALA A 182 22.82 -17.23 2.34
CA ALA A 182 23.57 -18.36 2.90
C ALA A 182 22.66 -19.44 3.51
N GLY A 183 21.39 -19.12 3.80
CA GLY A 183 20.41 -20.07 4.32
C GLY A 183 20.67 -20.53 5.76
N ARG A 184 21.28 -19.68 6.61
CA ARG A 184 21.52 -19.98 8.03
C ARG A 184 20.35 -19.55 8.91
N GLN A 185 20.14 -20.29 9.99
CA GLN A 185 19.14 -19.96 10.99
C GLN A 185 19.55 -18.68 11.74
N ARG A 186 18.59 -17.97 12.32
CA ARG A 186 18.82 -16.73 13.06
C ARG A 186 17.97 -16.66 14.32
N VAL A 187 18.49 -15.99 15.35
CA VAL A 187 17.81 -15.84 16.66
C VAL A 187 16.45 -15.15 16.53
N MET A 188 16.39 -14.08 15.74
CA MET A 188 15.22 -13.24 15.54
C MET A 188 15.15 -12.75 14.10
N GLY A 189 14.00 -12.92 13.45
CA GLY A 189 13.71 -12.42 12.08
C GLY A 189 12.95 -11.10 12.07
N TYR A 190 12.59 -10.62 10.87
CA TYR A 190 11.73 -9.43 10.73
C TYR A 190 10.37 -9.63 11.40
N GLU A 191 10.01 -8.69 12.28
CA GLU A 191 8.89 -8.83 13.21
C GLU A 191 7.54 -9.00 12.49
N GLY A 192 7.34 -8.27 11.39
CA GLY A 192 6.10 -8.33 10.61
C GLY A 192 5.87 -9.71 9.96
N TRP A 193 6.95 -10.40 9.56
CA TRP A 193 6.86 -11.75 9.01
C TRP A 193 6.57 -12.77 10.09
N LEU A 194 7.24 -12.68 11.24
CA LEU A 194 6.98 -13.56 12.39
C LEU A 194 5.52 -13.45 12.83
N TRP A 195 4.99 -12.23 12.89
CA TRP A 195 3.59 -11.99 13.21
C TRP A 195 2.64 -12.60 12.16
N SER A 196 2.97 -12.45 10.87
CA SER A 196 2.18 -13.03 9.78
C SER A 196 2.15 -14.57 9.81
N HIS A 197 3.18 -15.20 10.40
CA HIS A 197 3.26 -16.65 10.65
C HIS A 197 2.62 -17.08 11.98
N GLY A 198 1.90 -16.18 12.66
CA GLY A 198 1.12 -16.50 13.85
C GLY A 198 1.86 -16.35 15.18
N ILE A 199 3.09 -15.82 15.19
CA ILE A 199 3.81 -15.53 16.43
C ILE A 199 3.24 -14.23 17.04
N ASN A 200 2.83 -14.28 18.30
CA ASN A 200 2.23 -13.12 18.95
C ASN A 200 3.28 -12.02 19.26
N TRP A 201 2.81 -10.77 19.36
CA TRP A 201 3.66 -9.61 19.63
C TRP A 201 4.40 -9.70 20.96
N THR A 202 3.82 -10.34 21.98
CA THR A 202 4.48 -10.54 23.27
C THR A 202 5.79 -11.32 23.12
N LYS A 203 5.74 -12.47 22.43
CA LYS A 203 6.91 -13.32 22.15
C LYS A 203 7.92 -12.64 21.23
N ILE A 204 7.45 -11.92 20.22
CA ILE A 204 8.29 -11.12 19.31
C ILE A 204 9.07 -10.06 20.10
N ASN A 205 8.36 -9.32 20.97
CA ASN A 205 8.96 -8.26 21.78
C ASN A 205 9.92 -8.84 22.85
N GLU A 206 9.59 -9.98 23.45
CA GLU A 206 10.50 -10.73 24.34
C GLU A 206 11.80 -11.09 23.63
N ARG A 207 11.70 -11.77 22.48
CA ARG A 207 12.87 -12.18 21.69
C ARG A 207 13.73 -10.99 21.26
N LYS A 208 13.10 -9.90 20.84
CA LYS A 208 13.79 -8.65 20.46
C LYS A 208 14.52 -8.01 21.65
N ARG A 209 13.94 -8.02 22.84
CA ARG A 209 14.64 -7.54 24.05
C ARG A 209 15.87 -8.38 24.37
N ASP A 210 15.77 -9.69 24.21
CA ASP A 210 16.89 -10.59 24.45
C ASP A 210 18.01 -10.41 23.41
N GLU A 211 17.66 -10.27 22.13
CA GLU A 211 18.60 -9.91 21.07
C GLU A 211 19.36 -8.61 21.37
N ILE A 212 18.65 -7.56 21.81
CA ILE A 212 19.26 -6.30 22.24
C ILE A 212 20.15 -6.51 23.48
N ALA A 213 19.71 -7.33 24.44
CA ALA A 213 20.49 -7.63 25.64
C ALA A 213 21.80 -8.36 25.31
N ILE A 214 21.77 -9.31 24.37
CA ILE A 214 22.97 -9.99 23.86
C ILE A 214 23.92 -8.95 23.26
N TYR A 215 23.45 -8.11 22.33
CA TYR A 215 24.29 -7.07 21.71
C TYR A 215 24.83 -6.03 22.70
N ARG A 216 24.19 -5.83 23.85
CA ARG A 216 24.71 -4.98 24.95
C ARG A 216 25.75 -5.69 25.83
N GLY A 217 25.97 -7.00 25.64
CA GLY A 217 26.98 -7.80 26.33
C GLY A 217 26.43 -8.86 27.29
N ASN A 218 25.12 -9.13 27.30
CA ASN A 218 24.58 -10.26 28.07
C ASN A 218 24.81 -11.59 27.35
N LEU A 219 26.04 -12.10 27.41
CA LEU A 219 26.47 -13.31 26.69
C LEU A 219 25.82 -14.61 27.20
N SER A 220 25.20 -14.60 28.38
CA SER A 220 24.51 -15.79 28.93
C SER A 220 23.41 -16.31 28.00
N LEU A 221 22.72 -15.38 27.32
CA LEU A 221 21.63 -15.67 26.39
C LEU A 221 22.10 -16.33 25.09
N LEU A 222 23.41 -16.27 24.75
CA LEU A 222 23.94 -16.98 23.57
C LEU A 222 23.70 -18.50 23.70
N LYS A 223 23.83 -19.04 24.92
CA LYS A 223 23.60 -20.46 25.19
C LYS A 223 22.12 -20.81 25.12
N ASP A 224 21.25 -19.97 25.67
CA ASP A 224 19.80 -20.18 25.68
C ASP A 224 19.23 -20.24 24.26
N TYR A 225 19.77 -19.42 23.36
CA TYR A 225 19.40 -19.40 21.94
C TYR A 225 20.25 -20.31 21.04
N ARG A 226 21.22 -21.03 21.61
CA ARG A 226 22.15 -21.91 20.88
C ARG A 226 22.86 -21.20 19.73
N VAL A 227 23.31 -19.97 19.97
CA VAL A 227 24.01 -19.15 18.97
C VAL A 227 25.40 -19.73 18.72
N ASP A 228 25.67 -20.08 17.46
CA ASP A 228 26.97 -20.60 17.01
C ASP A 228 27.89 -19.46 16.56
N TYR A 229 27.32 -18.46 15.88
CA TYR A 229 28.03 -17.33 15.29
C TYR A 229 27.34 -16.01 15.58
N VAL A 230 28.13 -14.95 15.79
CA VAL A 230 27.63 -13.58 15.93
C VAL A 230 28.07 -12.77 14.72
N CYS A 231 27.13 -12.11 14.05
CA CYS A 231 27.42 -11.11 13.04
C CYS A 231 27.40 -9.72 13.68
N VAL A 232 28.39 -8.88 13.36
CA VAL A 232 28.40 -7.45 13.68
C VAL A 232 28.77 -6.68 12.42
N GLY A 233 27.77 -6.31 11.64
CA GLY A 233 27.91 -5.59 10.38
C GLY A 233 27.02 -4.35 10.29
N PRO A 234 26.85 -3.79 9.07
CA PRO A 234 26.00 -2.64 8.83
C PRO A 234 24.54 -2.85 9.28
N TYR A 235 23.98 -4.05 9.07
CA TYR A 235 22.61 -4.38 9.48
C TYR A 235 22.43 -4.36 10.99
N GLU A 236 23.39 -4.88 11.75
CA GLU A 236 23.35 -4.85 13.22
C GLU A 236 23.50 -3.44 13.76
N ARG A 237 24.39 -2.64 13.16
CA ARG A 237 24.58 -1.24 13.55
C ARG A 237 23.33 -0.39 13.21
N ALA A 238 22.67 -0.66 12.08
CA ALA A 238 21.39 -0.06 11.75
C ALA A 238 20.30 -0.46 12.75
N PHE A 239 20.17 -1.76 13.04
CA PHE A 239 19.28 -2.27 14.08
C PHE A 239 19.53 -1.60 15.45
N ALA A 240 20.81 -1.42 15.83
CA ALA A 240 21.16 -0.75 17.07
C ALA A 240 20.73 0.73 17.11
N THR A 241 20.89 1.43 15.98
CA THR A 241 20.47 2.82 15.81
C THR A 241 18.94 2.95 15.89
N GLU A 242 18.21 2.10 15.17
CA GLU A 242 16.74 2.08 15.16
C GLU A 242 16.13 1.76 16.52
N ASN A 243 16.84 0.98 17.34
CA ASN A 243 16.38 0.57 18.68
C ASN A 243 17.09 1.34 19.81
N HIS A 244 17.78 2.44 19.49
CA HIS A 244 18.40 3.36 20.45
C HIS A 244 19.35 2.69 21.46
N PHE A 245 20.25 1.85 20.97
CA PHE A 245 21.31 1.27 21.78
C PHE A 245 22.66 1.24 21.06
N LYS A 246 23.74 1.01 21.80
CA LYS A 246 25.07 0.77 21.24
C LYS A 246 25.43 -0.69 21.41
N ILE A 247 25.96 -1.29 20.34
CA ILE A 247 26.56 -2.62 20.40
C ILE A 247 27.79 -2.52 21.30
N ASN A 248 27.94 -3.49 22.19
CA ASN A 248 29.13 -3.66 23.00
C ASN A 248 30.16 -4.47 22.21
N ASP A 249 30.88 -3.81 21.29
CA ASP A 249 31.83 -4.48 20.39
C ASP A 249 32.86 -5.33 21.18
N SER A 250 33.35 -4.86 22.33
CA SER A 250 34.34 -5.59 23.14
C SER A 250 33.80 -6.86 23.82
N ALA A 251 32.47 -7.02 23.92
CA ALA A 251 31.88 -8.28 24.38
C ALA A 251 31.98 -9.39 23.32
N PHE A 252 32.28 -9.04 22.07
CA PHE A 252 32.34 -9.96 20.93
C PHE A 252 33.77 -10.13 20.39
N ASP A 253 34.78 -9.69 21.14
CA ASP A 253 36.18 -10.03 20.84
C ASP A 253 36.38 -11.54 21.00
N ASP A 254 37.16 -12.16 20.10
CA ASP A 254 37.35 -13.61 20.04
C ASP A 254 37.81 -14.19 21.39
N GLU A 255 38.72 -13.50 22.11
CA GLU A 255 39.19 -13.91 23.44
C GLU A 255 38.09 -13.94 24.52
N VAL A 256 37.08 -13.06 24.43
CA VAL A 256 35.95 -13.03 25.37
C VAL A 256 34.96 -14.15 25.05
N LEU A 257 34.70 -14.39 23.78
CA LEU A 257 33.81 -15.44 23.31
C LEU A 257 34.38 -16.84 23.60
N ASP A 258 35.68 -17.05 23.42
CA ASP A 258 36.33 -18.33 23.71
C ASP A 258 36.36 -18.65 25.21
N ARG A 259 36.64 -17.66 26.08
CA ARG A 259 36.53 -17.84 27.54
C ARG A 259 35.11 -18.19 27.98
N THR A 260 34.10 -17.60 27.33
CA THR A 260 32.69 -17.89 27.62
C THR A 260 32.32 -19.32 27.19
N ARG A 261 32.88 -19.81 26.09
CA ARG A 261 32.72 -21.20 25.63
C ARG A 261 33.40 -22.20 26.57
N GLU A 262 34.63 -21.93 27.02
CA GLU A 262 35.38 -22.81 27.93
C GLU A 262 34.73 -22.96 29.31
N HIS A 263 34.22 -21.87 29.89
CA HIS A 263 33.48 -21.93 31.16
C HIS A 263 32.14 -22.68 31.05
N SER A 264 31.64 -22.88 29.83
CA SER A 264 30.35 -23.50 29.56
C SER A 264 30.43 -24.99 29.25
N GLN A 265 31.63 -25.54 28.98
CA GLN A 265 31.85 -26.97 28.83
C GLN A 265 32.10 -27.62 30.20
N PRO A 266 31.44 -28.75 30.54
CA PRO A 266 31.75 -29.46 31.77
C PRO A 266 33.22 -29.90 31.71
N ARG A 267 33.99 -29.48 32.72
CA ARG A 267 35.39 -29.88 32.88
C ARG A 267 35.41 -31.38 33.17
N ILE A 268 35.49 -32.22 32.13
CA ILE A 268 35.72 -33.66 32.27
C ILE A 268 37.15 -33.81 32.78
N THR A 269 37.32 -33.79 34.10
CA THR A 269 38.54 -34.27 34.74
C THR A 269 38.48 -35.78 34.74
N SER A 270 39.18 -36.43 33.81
CA SER A 270 39.54 -37.84 33.98
C SER A 270 40.51 -37.94 35.15
N LYS A 271 40.09 -38.60 36.23
CA LYS A 271 41.02 -39.26 37.14
C LYS A 271 41.39 -40.60 36.55
#